data_AF-A0A7S0J5T8-F1
#
_entry.id   AF-A0A7S0J5T8-F1
#
_cell.length_a   1.000
_cell.length_b   1.000
_cell.length_c   1.000
_cell.angle_alpha   90.00
_cell.angle_beta   90.00
_cell.angle_gamma   90.00
#
_symmetry.space_group_name_H-M   'P 1'
#
loop_
_entity.id
_entity.type
_entity.pdbx_description
1 polymer ?
#
loop_
_entity_poly.entity_id
_entity_poly.type
_entity_poly.pdbx_seq_one_letter_code
_entity_poly.pdbx_strand_id
1 'polypeptide(L)'
;ALTAEEAQLWHLLANFEDDVEPAAHACRLKLYLSVRCCPGLQVPWQPAAELQSYIAKLTYVPADVQLSAVDELELLKAFGAGLPNVPARASFLETALAAEAIENEAAAAANPFARGAVAP
;
A
#
# COMPACT_ATOMS: atom_id res chain seq x y z
N ALA A 1 -13.00 -4.41 -20.82
CA ALA A 1 -14.09 -4.96 -20.00
C ALA A 1 -13.64 -6.31 -19.47
N LEU A 2 -14.06 -6.69 -18.26
CA LEU A 2 -13.70 -7.98 -17.68
C LEU A 2 -14.34 -9.12 -18.47
N THR A 3 -13.64 -10.24 -18.56
CA THR A 3 -14.19 -11.53 -18.97
C THR A 3 -15.21 -12.03 -17.93
N ALA A 4 -16.00 -13.05 -18.29
CA ALA A 4 -17.00 -13.62 -17.38
C ALA A 4 -16.33 -14.23 -16.13
N GLU A 5 -15.19 -14.87 -16.33
CA GLU A 5 -14.38 -15.50 -15.29
C GLU A 5 -13.77 -14.44 -14.34
N GLU A 6 -13.21 -13.36 -14.89
CA GLU A 6 -12.67 -12.26 -14.08
C GLU A 6 -13.77 -11.55 -13.28
N ALA A 7 -14.95 -11.35 -13.88
CA ALA A 7 -16.09 -10.76 -13.19
C ALA A 7 -16.57 -11.66 -12.04
N GLN A 8 -16.57 -12.98 -12.22
CA GLN A 8 -16.89 -13.93 -11.16
C GLN A 8 -15.88 -13.85 -10.01
N LEU A 9 -14.58 -13.83 -10.31
CA LEU A 9 -13.54 -13.67 -9.28
C LEU A 9 -13.72 -12.36 -8.51
N TRP A 10 -13.99 -11.26 -9.21
CA TRP A 10 -14.21 -9.96 -8.59
C TRP A 10 -15.45 -9.94 -7.69
N HIS A 11 -16.50 -10.66 -8.08
CA HIS A 11 -17.69 -10.82 -7.25
C HIS A 11 -17.42 -11.65 -6.00
N LEU A 12 -16.58 -12.68 -6.08
CA LEU A 12 -16.19 -13.46 -4.89
C LEU A 12 -15.43 -12.61 -3.87
N LEU A 13 -14.59 -11.67 -4.33
CA LEU A 13 -13.89 -10.74 -3.44
C LEU A 13 -14.85 -9.84 -2.64
N ALA A 14 -16.07 -9.60 -3.13
CA ALA A 14 -17.08 -8.78 -2.45
C ALA A 14 -17.70 -9.48 -1.23
N ASN A 15 -17.64 -10.82 -1.16
CA ASN A 15 -18.28 -11.60 -0.10
C ASN A 15 -17.38 -11.81 1.13
N PHE A 16 -16.26 -11.10 1.24
CA PHE A 16 -15.33 -11.20 2.38
C PHE A 16 -15.69 -10.26 3.55
N GLU A 17 -16.94 -9.79 3.66
CA GLU A 17 -17.36 -8.86 4.74
C GLU A 17 -17.12 -9.43 6.15
N ASP A 18 -17.19 -10.76 6.31
CA ASP A 18 -16.97 -11.44 7.60
C ASP A 18 -15.48 -11.72 7.91
N ASP A 19 -14.56 -11.42 6.98
CA ASP A 19 -13.14 -11.65 7.20
C ASP A 19 -12.53 -10.50 8.03
N VAL A 20 -12.42 -10.77 9.33
CA VAL A 20 -11.91 -9.88 10.38
C VAL A 20 -10.40 -10.00 10.61
N GLU A 21 -9.72 -10.87 9.86
CA GLU A 21 -8.30 -11.14 10.02
C GLU A 21 -7.48 -9.85 9.80
N PRO A 22 -6.52 -9.51 10.67
CA PRO A 22 -5.71 -8.30 10.50
C PRO A 22 -5.06 -8.18 9.12
N ALA A 23 -4.58 -9.30 8.59
CA ALA A 23 -3.92 -9.37 7.28
C ALA A 23 -4.89 -9.11 6.11
N ALA A 24 -6.18 -9.41 6.25
CA ALA A 24 -7.18 -9.20 5.20
C ALA A 24 -7.30 -7.72 4.83
N HIS A 25 -7.27 -6.82 5.82
CA HIS A 25 -7.30 -5.37 5.59
C HIS A 25 -6.12 -4.90 4.74
N ALA A 26 -4.91 -5.41 5.01
CA ALA A 26 -3.73 -5.09 4.21
C ALA A 26 -3.88 -5.58 2.75
N CYS A 27 -4.37 -6.81 2.56
CA CYS A 27 -4.63 -7.37 1.22
C CYS A 27 -5.66 -6.55 0.44
N ARG A 28 -6.77 -6.15 1.07
CA ARG A 28 -7.81 -5.33 0.44
C ARG A 28 -7.28 -3.95 0.02
N LEU A 29 -6.43 -3.33 0.84
CA LEU A 29 -5.76 -2.08 0.50
C LEU A 29 -4.76 -2.23 -0.66
N LYS A 30 -3.97 -3.31 -0.68
CA LYS A 30 -3.06 -3.63 -1.80
C LYS A 30 -3.81 -3.84 -3.11
N LEU A 31 -4.95 -4.54 -3.06
CA LEU A 31 -5.82 -4.73 -4.22
C LEU A 31 -6.40 -3.40 -4.71
N TYR A 32 -6.89 -2.55 -3.79
CA TYR A 32 -7.35 -1.20 -4.14
C TYR A 32 -6.26 -0.41 -4.85
N LEU A 33 -5.05 -0.35 -4.29
CA LEU A 33 -3.93 0.33 -4.92
C LEU A 33 -3.67 -0.23 -6.32
N SER A 34 -3.67 -1.54 -6.49
CA SER A 34 -3.40 -2.19 -7.79
C SER A 34 -4.42 -1.83 -8.88
N VAL A 35 -5.68 -1.56 -8.51
CA VAL A 35 -6.78 -1.32 -9.47
C VAL A 35 -7.27 0.13 -9.54
N ARG A 36 -6.80 1.03 -8.66
CA ARG A 36 -7.33 2.40 -8.53
C ARG A 36 -7.31 3.23 -9.82
N CYS A 37 -6.39 2.92 -10.73
CA CYS A 37 -6.24 3.61 -12.03
C CYS A 37 -7.00 2.93 -13.17
N CYS A 38 -7.78 1.87 -12.91
CA CYS A 38 -8.49 1.09 -13.91
C CYS A 38 -9.98 1.48 -13.95
N PRO A 39 -10.46 2.21 -14.96
CA PRO A 39 -11.83 2.75 -15.01
C PRO A 39 -12.98 1.73 -15.17
N GLY A 40 -12.73 0.43 -14.97
CA GLY A 40 -13.73 -0.63 -14.95
C GLY A 40 -13.56 -1.65 -13.82
N LEU A 41 -12.57 -1.44 -12.94
CA LEU A 41 -12.33 -2.28 -11.77
C LEU A 41 -12.49 -1.40 -10.54
N GLN A 42 -13.58 -1.60 -9.81
CA GLN A 42 -13.84 -0.95 -8.53
C GLN A 42 -13.81 -2.01 -7.45
N VAL A 43 -13.22 -1.67 -6.32
CA VAL A 43 -13.25 -2.57 -5.15
C VAL A 43 -14.64 -2.51 -4.50
N PRO A 44 -15.16 -3.63 -3.99
CA PRO A 44 -16.48 -3.68 -3.35
C PRO A 44 -16.50 -3.18 -1.90
N TRP A 45 -15.34 -2.95 -1.28
CA TRP A 45 -15.20 -2.42 0.08
C TRP A 45 -14.86 -0.92 0.08
N GLN A 46 -14.92 -0.28 1.25
CA GLN A 46 -14.52 1.12 1.43
C GLN A 46 -13.05 1.22 1.87
N PRO A 47 -12.14 1.77 1.03
CA PRO A 47 -10.71 1.84 1.37
C PRO A 47 -10.40 2.60 2.67
N ALA A 48 -11.18 3.63 3.00
CA ALA A 48 -11.01 4.38 4.24
C ALA A 48 -11.26 3.53 5.50
N ALA A 49 -12.30 2.69 5.48
CA ALA A 49 -12.63 1.79 6.58
C ALA A 49 -11.58 0.67 6.73
N GLU A 50 -11.09 0.14 5.60
CA GLU A 50 -9.99 -0.83 5.59
C GLU A 50 -8.70 -0.21 6.15
N LEU A 51 -8.37 1.03 5.78
CA LEU A 51 -7.19 1.74 6.29
C LEU A 51 -7.26 1.95 7.80
N GLN A 52 -8.43 2.38 8.31
CA GLN A 52 -8.63 2.54 9.74
C GLN A 52 -8.42 1.22 10.49
N SER A 53 -8.98 0.12 9.96
CA SER A 53 -8.87 -1.21 10.56
C SER A 53 -7.44 -1.75 10.48
N TYR A 54 -6.74 -1.52 9.37
CA TYR A 54 -5.32 -1.86 9.19
C TYR A 54 -4.45 -1.15 10.23
N ILE A 55 -4.59 0.17 10.39
CA ILE A 55 -3.79 0.94 11.37
C ILE A 55 -4.07 0.46 12.80
N ALA A 56 -5.35 0.25 13.14
CA ALA A 56 -5.75 -0.20 14.48
C ALA A 56 -5.20 -1.60 14.82
N LYS A 57 -5.04 -2.46 13.81
CA LYS A 57 -4.58 -3.85 13.96
C LYS A 57 -3.14 -4.07 13.50
N LEU A 58 -2.40 -3.01 13.16
CA LEU A 58 -1.10 -3.10 12.49
C LEU A 58 -0.11 -4.04 13.21
N THR A 59 -0.06 -3.98 14.53
CA THR A 59 0.83 -4.82 15.36
C THR A 59 0.55 -6.33 15.19
N TYR A 60 -0.64 -6.70 14.72
CA TYR A 60 -1.06 -8.07 14.46
C TYR A 60 -0.93 -8.46 12.97
N VAL A 61 -0.52 -7.53 12.10
CA VAL A 61 -0.31 -7.82 10.67
C VAL A 61 1.12 -8.33 10.48
N PRO A 62 1.32 -9.54 9.93
CA PRO A 62 2.64 -10.06 9.59
C PRO A 62 3.41 -9.13 8.65
N ALA A 63 4.72 -8.98 8.87
CA ALA A 63 5.56 -8.00 8.16
C ALA A 63 5.61 -8.22 6.64
N ASP A 64 5.49 -9.46 6.17
CA ASP A 64 5.43 -9.84 4.75
C ASP A 64 4.12 -9.41 4.08
N VAL A 65 3.05 -9.26 4.84
CA VAL A 65 1.72 -8.84 4.34
C VAL A 65 1.47 -7.34 4.56
N GLN A 66 2.28 -6.64 5.36
CA GLN A 66 2.17 -5.19 5.56
C GLN A 66 2.32 -4.40 4.25
N LEU A 67 1.76 -3.20 4.25
CA LEU A 67 1.94 -2.24 3.16
C LEU A 67 3.39 -1.75 3.14
N SER A 68 3.90 -1.43 1.95
CA SER A 68 5.17 -0.70 1.87
C SER A 68 5.00 0.70 2.47
N ALA A 69 6.09 1.31 2.93
CA ALA A 69 6.05 2.65 3.50
C ALA A 69 5.47 3.69 2.51
N VAL A 70 5.74 3.51 1.21
CA VAL A 70 5.24 4.38 0.14
C VAL A 70 3.73 4.20 -0.05
N ASP A 71 3.28 2.96 -0.21
CA ASP A 71 1.86 2.63 -0.41
C ASP A 71 1.02 3.08 0.77
N GLU A 72 1.53 2.87 1.98
CA GLU A 72 0.86 3.26 3.19
C GLU A 72 0.74 4.79 3.31
N LEU A 73 1.83 5.52 3.03
CA LEU A 73 1.80 6.98 3.03
C LEU A 73 0.81 7.54 2.00
N GLU A 74 0.72 6.93 0.81
CA GLU A 74 -0.27 7.30 -0.20
C GLU A 74 -1.70 7.14 0.35
N LEU A 75 -2.00 6.00 0.97
CA LEU A 75 -3.32 5.74 1.56
C LEU A 75 -3.64 6.68 2.73
N LEU A 76 -2.66 6.99 3.60
CA LEU A 76 -2.83 7.95 4.69
C LEU A 76 -3.16 9.34 4.18
N LYS A 77 -2.52 9.78 3.08
CA LYS A 77 -2.82 11.07 2.44
C LYS A 77 -4.19 11.09 1.79
N ALA A 78 -4.60 9.98 1.17
CA ALA A 78 -5.88 9.87 0.48
C ALA A 78 -7.08 9.74 1.43
N PHE A 79 -6.95 8.96 2.51
CA PHE A 79 -8.09 8.54 3.35
C PHE A 79 -7.90 8.77 4.84
N GLY A 80 -6.70 9.17 5.29
CA GLY A 80 -6.38 9.26 6.72
C GLY A 80 -6.88 10.53 7.40
N ALA A 81 -7.49 11.47 6.67
CA ALA A 81 -7.99 12.71 7.23
C ALA A 81 -9.05 12.44 8.31
N GLY A 82 -8.80 12.96 9.53
CA GLY A 82 -9.72 12.82 10.67
C GLY A 82 -9.57 11.52 11.47
N LEU A 83 -8.66 10.61 11.09
CA LEU A 83 -8.37 9.42 11.88
C LEU A 83 -7.34 9.70 12.98
N PRO A 84 -7.48 9.07 14.16
CA PRO A 84 -6.50 9.20 15.23
C PRO A 84 -5.17 8.56 14.81
N ASN A 85 -4.06 9.10 15.29
CA ASN A 85 -2.69 8.62 15.06
C ASN A 85 -2.17 8.68 13.61
N VAL A 86 -3.02 9.01 12.63
CA VAL A 86 -2.60 9.19 11.23
C VAL A 86 -1.53 10.27 11.07
N PRO A 87 -1.66 11.49 11.65
CA PRO A 87 -0.66 12.53 11.43
C PRO A 87 0.73 12.13 11.92
N ALA A 88 0.81 11.48 13.08
CA ALA A 88 2.07 10.98 13.63
C ALA A 88 2.68 9.89 12.74
N ARG A 89 1.85 8.95 12.27
CA ARG A 89 2.29 7.86 11.41
C ARG A 89 2.74 8.33 10.03
N ALA A 90 2.00 9.27 9.43
CA ALA A 90 2.39 9.90 8.16
C ALA A 90 3.72 10.65 8.30
N SER A 91 3.90 11.45 9.35
CA SER A 91 5.17 12.16 9.61
C SER A 91 6.34 11.19 9.83
N PHE A 92 6.11 10.08 10.54
CA PHE A 92 7.10 9.02 10.70
C PHE A 92 7.51 8.41 9.35
N LEU A 93 6.54 8.03 8.52
CA LEU A 93 6.80 7.44 7.20
C LEU A 93 7.50 8.42 6.26
N GLU A 94 7.10 9.69 6.26
CA GLU A 94 7.78 10.74 5.47
C GLU A 94 9.25 10.89 5.86
N THR A 95 9.53 10.90 7.17
CA THR A 95 10.90 10.99 7.68
C THR A 95 11.71 9.74 7.33
N ALA A 96 11.12 8.55 7.48
CA ALA A 96 11.77 7.28 7.17
C ALA A 96 12.11 7.17 5.68
N LEU A 97 11.18 7.52 4.80
CA LEU A 97 11.38 7.51 3.35
C LEU A 97 12.44 8.54 2.91
N ALA A 98 12.46 9.72 3.53
CA ALA A 98 13.49 10.72 3.25
C ALA A 98 14.89 10.24 3.67
N ALA A 99 15.01 9.58 4.83
CA ALA A 99 16.27 8.99 5.28
C ALA A 99 16.72 7.87 4.33
N GLU A 100 15.82 6.97 3.95
CA GLU A 100 16.09 5.89 2.99
C GLU A 100 16.55 6.44 1.63
N ALA A 101 15.94 7.52 1.14
CA ALA A 101 16.35 8.18 -0.10
C ALA A 101 17.79 8.72 -0.03
N ILE A 102 18.16 9.36 1.08
CA ILE A 102 19.52 9.87 1.31
C ILE A 102 20.54 8.72 1.33
N GLU A 103 20.22 7.62 2.02
CA GLU A 103 21.08 6.43 2.09
C GLU A 103 21.24 5.78 0.72
N ASN A 104 20.15 5.66 -0.04
CA ASN A 104 20.17 5.12 -1.40
C ASN A 104 20.99 5.98 -2.37
N GLU A 105 20.90 7.31 -2.27
CA GLU A 105 21.73 8.25 -3.04
C GLU A 105 23.21 8.12 -2.70
N ALA A 106 23.55 8.04 -1.41
CA ALA A 106 24.93 7.83 -0.96
C ALA A 106 25.48 6.48 -1.45
N ALA A 107 24.68 5.41 -1.37
CA ALA A 107 25.04 4.09 -1.87
C ALA A 107 25.23 4.10 -3.40
N ALA A 108 24.35 4.78 -4.15
CA ALA A 108 24.48 4.92 -5.60
C ALA A 108 25.74 5.70 -5.99
N ALA A 109 26.09 6.76 -5.25
CA ALA A 109 27.31 7.52 -5.47
C ALA A 109 28.58 6.70 -5.17
N ALA A 110 28.52 5.79 -4.20
CA ALA A 110 29.61 4.89 -3.85
C ALA A 110 29.71 3.64 -4.75
N ASN A 111 28.68 3.35 -5.57
CA ASN A 111 28.65 2.17 -6.42
C ASN A 111 29.56 2.35 -7.66
N PRO A 112 30.68 1.60 -7.76
CA PRO A 112 31.62 1.73 -8.87
C PRO A 112 31.04 1.27 -10.21
N PHE A 113 29.91 0.55 -10.21
CA PHE A 113 29.19 0.10 -11.40
C PHE A 113 28.05 1.04 -11.82
N ALA A 114 27.72 2.08 -11.03
CA ALA A 114 26.65 3.01 -11.36
C ALA A 114 27.02 4.02 -12.47
N ARG A 115 28.31 4.16 -12.79
CA ARG A 115 28.80 4.98 -13.91
C ARG A 115 29.52 4.10 -14.95
N GLY A 116 28.82 3.72 -16.01
CA GLY A 116 29.48 3.27 -17.24
C GLY A 116 28.96 2.01 -17.94
N ALA A 117 27.70 2.02 -18.39
CA ALA A 117 27.31 1.20 -19.54
C ALA A 117 27.48 1.98 -20.85
N VAL A 118 28.64 2.60 -21.06
CA VAL A 118 29.17 2.92 -22.40
C VAL A 118 30.69 2.82 -22.30
N ALA A 119 31.24 1.69 -22.72
CA ALA A 119 32.59 1.62 -23.25
C ALA A 119 32.46 1.25 -24.74
N PRO A 120 33.28 1.86 -25.61
CA PRO A 120 33.10 1.89 -27.08
C PRO A 120 33.19 0.54 -27.77
#